data_AF-A0A7S0A261-F1
#
_entry.id   AF-A0A7S0A261-F1
#
_cell.length_a   1.000
_cell.length_b   1.000
_cell.length_c   1.000
_cell.angle_alpha   90.00
_cell.angle_beta   90.00
_cell.angle_gamma   90.00
#
_symmetry.space_group_name_H-M   'P 1'
#
loop_
_entity.id
_entity.type
_entity.pdbx_description
1 polymer ?
#
loop_
_entity_poly.entity_id
_entity_poly.type
_entity_poly.pdbx_seq_one_letter_code
_entity_poly.pdbx_strand_id
1 'polypeptide(L)'
;GEHSRELISTESGLYFLRVLCGTADADSAQGAGAMLEDSEFQLVLNGNPRSRRMVESGDWCKHTNPNGVDLNRNWDEKWRPPSAGNPDTNPGPQPFSEPETRIF
;
A
#
# COMPACT_ATOMS: atom_id res chain seq x y z
N GLY A 1 -0.72 -1.14 -2.27
CA GLY A 1 0.29 -0.09 -2.58
C GLY A 1 1.48 -0.05 -1.63
N GLU A 2 1.62 -0.99 -0.69
CA GLU A 2 2.85 -1.12 0.13
C GLU A 2 4.01 -1.69 -0.68
N HIS A 3 3.74 -2.69 -1.51
CA HIS A 3 4.66 -3.10 -2.56
C HIS A 3 4.51 -2.15 -3.75
N SER A 4 5.56 -1.38 -4.02
CA SER A 4 5.49 -0.35 -5.05
C SER A 4 5.29 -0.92 -6.45
N ARG A 5 5.64 -2.16 -6.77
CA ARG A 5 5.39 -2.70 -8.12
C ARG A 5 3.93 -3.09 -8.40
N GLU A 6 3.09 -3.21 -7.37
CA GLU A 6 1.70 -3.65 -7.48
C GLU A 6 0.75 -2.49 -7.85
N LEU A 7 0.88 -1.97 -9.07
CA LEU A 7 0.15 -0.79 -9.59
C LEU A 7 -1.38 -0.91 -9.46
N ILE A 8 -1.93 -2.07 -9.81
CA ILE A 8 -3.38 -2.31 -9.82
C ILE A 8 -4.01 -2.03 -8.46
N SER A 9 -3.34 -2.38 -7.35
CA SER A 9 -3.89 -2.14 -6.01
C SER A 9 -4.15 -0.65 -5.72
N THR A 10 -3.25 0.24 -6.14
CA THR A 10 -3.37 1.69 -5.94
C THR A 10 -4.44 2.26 -6.87
N GLU A 11 -4.48 1.82 -8.14
CA GLU A 11 -5.49 2.29 -9.11
C GLU A 11 -6.91 1.82 -8.77
N SER A 12 -7.07 0.56 -8.34
CA SER A 12 -8.36 0.05 -7.86
C SER A 12 -8.83 0.79 -6.61
N GLY A 13 -7.93 1.09 -5.67
CA GLY A 13 -8.26 1.90 -4.50
C GLY A 13 -8.67 3.33 -4.86
N LEU A 14 -8.00 3.94 -5.85
CA LEU A 14 -8.38 5.27 -6.37
C LEU A 14 -9.76 5.24 -7.04
N TYR A 15 -10.05 4.20 -7.83
CA TYR A 15 -11.37 4.02 -8.43
C TYR A 15 -12.45 3.81 -7.36
N PHE A 16 -12.17 3.02 -6.32
CA PHE A 16 -13.08 2.86 -5.18
C PHE A 16 -13.34 4.19 -4.46
N LEU A 17 -12.32 5.02 -4.24
CA LEU A 17 -12.50 6.37 -3.71
C LEU A 17 -13.41 7.22 -4.62
N ARG A 18 -13.25 7.12 -5.94
CA ARG A 18 -14.14 7.83 -6.90
C ARG A 18 -15.59 7.36 -6.80
N VAL A 19 -15.83 6.06 -6.59
CA VAL A 19 -17.16 5.50 -6.33
C VAL A 19 -17.75 6.08 -5.05
N LEU A 20 -16.99 6.08 -3.95
CA LEU A 20 -17.44 6.67 -2.67
C LEU A 20 -17.76 8.16 -2.79
N CYS A 21 -17.01 8.91 -3.61
CA CYS A 21 -17.24 10.33 -3.85
C CYS A 21 -18.29 10.64 -4.93
N GLY A 22 -18.92 9.62 -5.56
CA GLY A 22 -19.88 9.83 -6.64
C GLY A 22 -19.30 10.42 -7.93
N THR A 23 -18.00 10.24 -8.16
CA THR A 23 -17.27 10.73 -9.34
C THR A 23 -16.90 9.62 -10.34
N ALA A 24 -17.20 8.37 -10.01
CA ALA A 24 -17.17 7.24 -10.96
C ALA A 24 -18.43 7.26 -11.86
N ASP A 25 -18.54 6.29 -12.77
CA ASP A 25 -19.76 6.09 -13.55
C ASP A 25 -20.98 5.84 -12.65
N ALA A 26 -22.16 6.26 -13.14
CA ALA A 26 -23.39 6.32 -12.34
C ALA A 26 -23.81 4.94 -11.79
N ASP A 27 -23.58 3.88 -12.56
CA ASP A 27 -23.90 2.51 -12.15
C ASP A 27 -23.01 2.07 -10.98
N SER A 28 -21.70 2.36 -11.06
CA SER A 28 -20.75 2.00 -10.00
C SER A 28 -20.91 2.85 -8.72
N ALA A 29 -21.40 4.07 -8.84
CA ALA A 29 -21.68 4.94 -7.69
C ALA A 29 -22.99 4.60 -6.95
N GLN A 30 -23.82 3.71 -7.50
CA GLN A 30 -25.10 3.35 -6.91
C GLN A 30 -24.92 2.68 -5.54
N GLY A 31 -25.59 3.19 -4.51
CA GLY A 31 -25.56 2.64 -3.15
C GLY A 31 -24.39 3.11 -2.29
N ALA A 32 -23.38 3.78 -2.85
CA ALA A 32 -22.26 4.33 -2.07
C ALA A 32 -22.72 5.33 -1.00
N GLY A 33 -23.69 6.19 -1.33
CA GLY A 33 -24.27 7.14 -0.38
C GLY A 33 -24.90 6.48 0.84
N ALA A 34 -25.70 5.43 0.63
CA ALA A 34 -26.35 4.68 1.72
C ALA A 34 -25.33 3.99 2.63
N MET A 35 -24.25 3.44 2.06
CA MET A 35 -23.16 2.84 2.84
C MET A 35 -22.40 3.86 3.69
N LEU A 36 -22.29 5.10 3.24
CA LEU A 36 -21.60 6.16 3.98
C LEU A 36 -22.46 6.80 5.07
N GLU A 37 -23.73 6.39 5.23
CA GLU A 37 -24.60 6.87 6.32
C GLU A 37 -24.17 6.33 7.69
N ASP A 38 -23.59 5.13 7.73
CA ASP A 38 -23.22 4.43 8.98
C ASP A 38 -21.76 3.96 9.04
N SER A 39 -20.97 4.24 7.99
CA SER A 39 -19.60 3.74 7.85
C SER A 39 -18.61 4.84 7.44
N GLU A 40 -17.40 4.77 8.00
CA GLU A 40 -16.26 5.60 7.60
C GLU A 40 -15.20 4.74 6.92
N PHE A 41 -14.64 5.24 5.81
CA PHE A 41 -13.51 4.61 5.13
C PHE A 41 -12.28 5.49 5.27
N GLN A 42 -11.24 4.97 5.92
CA GLN A 42 -9.90 5.54 5.89
C GLN A 42 -9.08 4.81 4.82
N LEU A 43 -8.63 5.55 3.79
CA LEU A 43 -7.89 4.97 2.67
C LEU A 43 -6.47 5.51 2.58
N VAL A 44 -5.50 4.60 2.53
CA VAL A 44 -4.11 4.88 2.13
C VAL A 44 -3.83 4.16 0.83
N LEU A 45 -3.95 4.89 -0.29
CA LEU A 45 -3.86 4.29 -1.63
C LEU A 45 -2.44 3.84 -2.01
N ASN A 46 -1.45 4.60 -1.54
CA ASN A 46 -0.03 4.37 -1.83
C ASN A 46 0.80 4.43 -0.54
N GLY A 47 0.95 3.27 0.10
CA GLY A 47 1.75 3.12 1.32
C GLY A 47 3.27 3.19 1.10
N ASN A 48 3.76 3.21 -0.15
CA ASN A 48 5.18 3.28 -0.47
C ASN A 48 5.47 4.29 -1.60
N PRO A 49 5.22 5.59 -1.37
CA PRO A 49 5.27 6.60 -2.42
C PRO A 49 6.69 6.88 -2.93
N ARG A 50 7.73 6.60 -2.13
CA ARG A 50 9.13 6.77 -2.57
C ARG A 50 9.53 5.71 -3.58
N SER A 51 9.24 4.43 -3.31
CA SER A 51 9.52 3.38 -4.29
C SER A 51 8.53 3.38 -5.46
N ARG A 52 7.29 3.89 -5.29
CA ARG A 52 6.37 4.13 -6.43
C ARG A 52 7.05 4.96 -7.53
N ARG A 53 7.71 6.05 -7.17
CA ARG A 53 8.45 6.90 -8.13
C ARG A 53 9.55 6.13 -8.85
N MET A 54 10.22 5.21 -8.15
CA MET A 54 11.26 4.36 -8.77
C MET A 54 10.66 3.40 -9.79
N VAL A 55 9.55 2.74 -9.43
CA VAL A 55 8.80 1.87 -10.35
C VAL A 55 8.39 2.64 -11.59
N GLU A 56 7.74 3.79 -11.45
CA GLU A 56 7.30 4.63 -12.57
C GLU A 56 8.46 5.16 -13.43
N SER A 57 9.67 5.22 -12.88
CA SER A 57 10.89 5.65 -13.59
C SER A 57 11.65 4.52 -14.30
N GLY A 58 11.18 3.27 -14.24
CA GLY A 58 11.80 2.14 -14.94
C GLY A 58 12.25 0.98 -14.05
N ASP A 59 12.25 1.13 -12.72
CA ASP A 59 12.58 0.05 -11.79
C ASP A 59 11.35 -0.83 -11.53
N TRP A 60 10.84 -1.47 -12.57
CA TRP A 60 9.56 -2.21 -12.57
C TRP A 60 9.51 -3.33 -11.53
N CYS A 61 10.68 -3.85 -11.14
CA CYS A 61 10.80 -4.93 -10.17
C CYS A 61 10.91 -4.44 -8.71
N LYS A 62 11.00 -3.13 -8.46
CA LYS A 62 11.16 -2.54 -7.12
C LYS A 62 10.01 -2.95 -6.20
N HIS A 63 10.34 -3.81 -5.25
CA HIS A 63 9.40 -4.39 -4.29
C HIS A 63 9.45 -3.69 -2.93
N THR A 64 10.68 -3.51 -2.42
CA THR A 64 10.98 -2.92 -1.13
C THR A 64 10.88 -1.39 -1.12
N ASN A 65 10.81 -0.78 0.06
CA ASN A 65 10.99 0.66 0.22
C ASN A 65 12.44 1.10 -0.12
N PRO A 66 12.79 2.40 -0.06
CA PRO A 66 14.15 2.86 -0.37
C PRO A 66 15.25 2.28 0.54
N ASN A 67 14.91 1.88 1.76
CA ASN A 67 15.83 1.25 2.71
C ASN A 67 16.04 -0.26 2.43
N GLY A 68 15.39 -0.79 1.40
CA GLY A 68 15.46 -2.22 1.07
C GLY A 68 14.64 -3.08 2.02
N VAL A 69 13.63 -2.52 2.68
CA VAL A 69 12.71 -3.25 3.58
C VAL A 69 11.41 -3.57 2.86
N ASP A 70 10.95 -4.82 2.99
CA ASP A 70 9.60 -5.25 2.65
C ASP A 70 8.65 -4.76 3.74
N LEU A 71 7.81 -3.78 3.40
CA LEU A 71 6.86 -3.18 4.35
C LEU A 71 5.90 -4.22 4.93
N ASN A 72 5.50 -5.23 4.14
CA ASN A 72 4.62 -6.32 4.59
C ASN A 72 5.39 -7.44 5.32
N ARG A 73 6.64 -7.18 5.73
CA ARG A 73 7.40 -8.00 6.70
C ARG A 73 7.86 -7.18 7.90
N ASN A 74 7.54 -5.88 7.94
CA ASN A 74 8.02 -4.96 8.96
C ASN A 74 7.01 -4.73 10.11
N TRP A 75 5.90 -5.46 10.14
CA TRP A 75 4.89 -5.39 11.21
C TRP A 75 5.27 -6.26 12.42
N ASP A 76 4.83 -5.89 13.63
CA ASP A 76 5.01 -6.67 14.87
C ASP A 76 4.01 -7.84 15.00
N GLU A 77 3.77 -8.54 13.90
CA GLU A 77 2.97 -9.76 13.87
C GLU A 77 3.83 -10.87 13.30
N LYS A 78 4.31 -11.76 14.20
CA LYS A 78 5.22 -12.87 13.87
C LYS A 78 6.48 -12.41 13.12
N TRP A 79 6.96 -11.20 13.44
CA TRP A 79 8.20 -10.67 12.91
C TRP A 79 9.38 -11.62 13.19
N ARG A 80 10.31 -11.71 12.23
CA ARG A 80 11.53 -12.50 12.36
C ARG A 80 12.71 -11.65 11.90
N PRO A 81 13.90 -11.82 12.50
CA PRO A 81 15.09 -11.11 12.05
C PRO A 81 15.43 -11.50 10.60
N PRO A 82 16.12 -10.61 9.86
CA PRO A 82 16.56 -10.91 8.51
C PRO A 82 17.32 -12.23 8.45
N SER A 83 16.90 -13.13 7.57
CA SER A 83 17.62 -14.36 7.26
C SER A 83 18.32 -14.21 5.92
N ALA A 84 19.47 -14.88 5.74
CA ALA A 84 20.09 -15.01 4.42
C ALA A 84 19.07 -15.62 3.44
N GLY A 85 18.82 -14.96 2.30
CA GLY A 85 17.75 -15.36 1.40
C GLY A 85 17.35 -14.25 0.44
N ASN A 86 16.05 -14.19 0.14
CA ASN A 86 15.49 -13.27 -0.83
C ASN A 86 15.53 -11.81 -0.30
N PRO A 87 16.29 -10.88 -0.94
CA PRO A 87 16.33 -9.49 -0.52
C PRO A 87 14.98 -8.78 -0.61
N ASP A 88 14.05 -9.26 -1.45
CA ASP A 88 12.68 -8.76 -1.53
C ASP A 88 11.85 -9.07 -0.27
N THR A 89 12.36 -9.89 0.66
CA THR A 89 11.63 -10.24 1.90
C THR A 89 12.31 -9.72 3.17
N ASN A 90 13.23 -8.77 3.04
CA ASN A 90 13.94 -8.20 4.16
C ASN A 90 12.97 -7.50 5.14
N PRO A 91 12.83 -7.98 6.39
CA PRO A 91 11.86 -7.47 7.36
C PRO A 91 12.31 -6.18 8.06
N GLY A 92 13.51 -5.67 7.76
CA GLY A 92 14.13 -4.56 8.47
C GLY A 92 14.84 -4.99 9.76
N PRO A 93 15.46 -4.04 10.50
CA PRO A 93 16.22 -4.34 11.72
C PRO A 93 15.35 -4.69 12.94
N GLN A 94 14.10 -4.24 12.98
CA GLN A 94 13.13 -4.49 14.06
C GLN A 94 11.70 -4.24 13.53
N PRO A 95 10.65 -4.72 14.21
CA PRO A 95 9.27 -4.33 13.88
C PRO A 95 9.11 -2.81 13.89
N PHE A 96 8.30 -2.29 12.96
CA PHE A 96 8.02 -0.87 12.79
C PHE A 96 9.26 0.01 12.61
N SER A 97 10.35 -0.54 12.05
CA SER A 97 11.54 0.26 11.73
C SER A 97 11.27 1.32 10.66
N GLU A 98 10.34 1.05 9.75
CA GLU A 98 10.04 1.95 8.65
C GLU A 98 8.99 3.01 9.07
N PRO A 99 9.10 4.26 8.58
CA PRO A 99 8.07 5.26 8.83
C PRO A 99 6.72 4.87 8.21
N GLU A 100 6.72 4.16 7.08
CA GLU A 100 5.50 3.73 6.39
C GLU A 100 4.65 2.78 7.26
N THR A 101 5.25 1.89 8.05
CA THR A 101 4.51 0.97 8.93
C THR A 101 4.14 1.57 10.29
N ARG A 102 4.75 2.70 10.69
CA ARG A 102 4.46 3.41 11.95
C ARG A 102 3.29 4.37 11.88
N ILE A 103 2.92 4.81 10.68
CA ILE A 103 1.86 5.81 10.47
C ILE A 103 0.47 5.19 10.32
N PHE A 104 0.40 3.89 10.05
CA PHE A 104 -0.83 3.10 10.12
C PHE A 104 -1.20 2.82 11.58
#